data_AF-A0A969U0K0-F1
#
_entry.id   AF-A0A969U0K0-F1
#
_cell.length_a   1.000
_cell.length_b   1.000
_cell.length_c   1.000
_cell.angle_alpha   90.00
_cell.angle_beta   90.00
_cell.angle_gamma   90.00
#
_symmetry.space_group_name_H-M   'P 1'
#
loop_
_entity.id
_entity.type
_entity.pdbx_description
1 polymer ?
#
loop_
_entity_poly.entity_id
_entity_poly.type
_entity_poly.pdbx_seq_one_letter_code
_entity_poly.pdbx_strand_id
1 'polypeptide(L)'
;MVVTFRPELHFKNVSKAAGLKPNYKIAEQQFIKLLTLENLDFQVTAQPSLVQEFEMALEKALAVAYANLDLLPEAENRFLHRILYRINRLNFVWYKDLNEYINERSYYLQWIRDRIETPWQAWELAQLDVEQLEQADLKQALIERGNADLEPPLSANKRYLREQMTLEGYRHLIAIASLDGLVESSRLCHILGGGSNEVQATLIRVLLEEYGNGRFNRKHSTFFAQMMQELGLNPDTEAYLD
;
A
#
# COMPACT_ATOMS: atom_id res chain seq x y z
N MET A 1 2.58 -29.62 13.58
CA MET A 1 3.23 -29.98 12.31
C MET A 1 3.63 -28.67 11.65
N VAL A 2 4.91 -28.33 11.62
CA VAL A 2 5.39 -27.06 11.02
C VAL A 2 5.43 -27.26 9.51
N VAL A 3 4.39 -26.80 8.81
CA VAL A 3 4.41 -26.72 7.35
C VAL A 3 5.41 -25.64 6.99
N THR A 4 6.62 -26.06 6.60
CA THR A 4 7.60 -25.14 6.03
C THR A 4 7.22 -24.93 4.58
N PHE A 5 6.58 -23.80 4.27
CA PHE A 5 6.40 -23.37 2.89
C PHE A 5 7.79 -23.18 2.27
N ARG A 6 8.18 -24.05 1.33
CA ARG A 6 9.46 -24.00 0.62
C ARG A 6 9.21 -23.68 -0.85
N PRO A 7 9.08 -22.39 -1.22
CA PRO A 7 8.75 -21.96 -2.59
C PRO A 7 9.82 -22.35 -3.61
N GLU A 8 11.05 -22.63 -3.18
CA GLU A 8 12.17 -23.01 -4.06
C GLU A 8 11.93 -24.28 -4.90
N LEU A 9 10.98 -25.13 -4.52
CA LEU A 9 10.65 -26.37 -5.25
C LEU A 9 9.77 -26.15 -6.48
N HIS A 10 9.13 -24.98 -6.65
CA HIS A 10 8.17 -24.75 -7.73
C HIS A 10 8.77 -24.20 -9.04
N PHE A 11 10.04 -23.77 -9.03
CA PHE A 11 10.59 -22.93 -10.11
C PHE A 11 11.34 -23.64 -11.24
N LYS A 12 11.38 -24.97 -11.29
CA LYS A 12 12.21 -25.65 -12.31
C LYS A 12 11.69 -25.65 -13.75
N ASN A 13 10.49 -25.14 -14.05
CA ASN A 13 9.90 -25.27 -15.40
C ASN A 13 9.27 -24.01 -16.03
N VAL A 14 9.54 -22.79 -15.54
CA VAL A 14 9.02 -21.56 -16.18
C VAL A 14 10.07 -20.94 -17.12
N SER A 15 10.60 -21.75 -18.03
CA SER A 15 11.50 -21.31 -19.10
C SER A 15 10.92 -21.82 -20.42
N LYS A 16 9.94 -21.08 -20.98
CA LYS A 16 9.53 -21.09 -22.41
C LYS A 16 8.26 -20.31 -22.79
N ALA A 17 7.83 -19.29 -22.04
CA ALA A 17 6.73 -18.41 -22.46
C ALA A 17 7.23 -16.98 -22.76
N ALA A 18 8.29 -16.88 -23.57
CA ALA A 18 8.82 -15.62 -24.09
C ALA A 18 7.94 -15.15 -25.27
N GLY A 19 7.03 -14.20 -25.03
CA GLY A 19 6.32 -13.52 -26.12
C GLY A 19 4.96 -12.90 -25.77
N LEU A 20 4.23 -13.44 -24.80
CA LEU A 20 2.90 -12.91 -24.44
C LEU A 20 2.99 -11.92 -23.28
N LYS A 21 2.52 -10.68 -23.48
CA LYS A 21 2.32 -9.71 -22.41
C LYS A 21 1.30 -10.27 -21.41
N PRO A 22 1.60 -10.33 -20.11
CA PRO A 22 0.68 -10.87 -19.13
C PRO A 22 -0.57 -9.98 -19.03
N ASN A 23 -1.72 -10.60 -18.79
CA ASN A 23 -2.94 -9.87 -18.51
C ASN A 23 -3.01 -9.57 -17.00
N TYR A 24 -2.52 -8.40 -16.59
CA TYR A 24 -2.48 -8.00 -15.18
C TYR A 24 -3.86 -7.96 -14.52
N LYS A 25 -4.92 -7.67 -15.28
CA LYS A 25 -6.29 -7.69 -14.75
C LYS A 25 -6.72 -9.11 -14.37
N ILE A 26 -6.41 -10.11 -15.21
CA ILE A 26 -6.72 -11.52 -14.91
C ILE A 26 -5.89 -11.99 -13.71
N ALA A 27 -4.59 -11.68 -13.69
CA ALA A 27 -3.70 -12.04 -12.60
C ALA A 27 -4.15 -11.43 -11.26
N GLU A 28 -4.59 -10.17 -11.25
CA GLU A 28 -5.11 -9.54 -10.05
C GLU A 28 -6.42 -10.17 -9.59
N GLN A 29 -7.33 -10.49 -10.51
CA GLN A 29 -8.58 -11.19 -10.16
C GLN A 29 -8.33 -12.60 -9.61
N GLN A 30 -7.32 -13.30 -10.11
CA GLN A 30 -6.86 -14.55 -9.49
C GLN A 30 -6.33 -14.30 -8.08
N PHE A 31 -5.50 -13.27 -7.89
CA PHE A 31 -4.97 -12.92 -6.58
C PHE A 31 -6.08 -12.60 -5.57
N ILE A 32 -7.09 -11.82 -5.95
CA ILE A 32 -8.24 -11.52 -5.10
C ILE A 32 -8.96 -12.80 -4.63
N LYS A 33 -9.11 -13.79 -5.52
CA LYS A 33 -9.69 -15.10 -5.14
C LYS A 33 -8.80 -15.89 -4.18
N LEU A 34 -7.47 -15.78 -4.31
CA LEU A 34 -6.53 -16.43 -3.39
C LEU A 34 -6.65 -15.84 -1.98
N LEU A 35 -6.89 -14.53 -1.84
CA LEU A 35 -7.05 -13.88 -0.53
C LEU A 35 -8.22 -14.45 0.27
N THR A 36 -9.25 -14.96 -0.40
CA THR A 36 -10.45 -15.55 0.24
C THR A 36 -10.37 -17.07 0.36
N LEU A 37 -9.26 -17.70 -0.03
CA LEU A 37 -9.11 -19.15 -0.02
C LEU A 37 -8.76 -19.64 1.39
N GLU A 38 -9.60 -20.48 1.98
CA GLU A 38 -9.30 -21.10 3.27
C GLU A 38 -8.05 -21.99 3.19
N ASN A 39 -7.19 -21.90 4.20
CA ASN A 39 -5.93 -22.63 4.26
C ASN A 39 -5.05 -22.40 3.01
N LEU A 40 -4.96 -21.14 2.55
CA LEU A 40 -4.24 -20.74 1.34
C LEU A 40 -2.87 -21.42 1.20
N ASP A 41 -2.04 -21.39 2.25
CA ASP A 41 -0.70 -21.98 2.23
C ASP A 41 -0.70 -23.48 1.87
N PHE A 42 -1.66 -24.23 2.42
CA PHE A 42 -1.82 -25.65 2.11
C PHE A 42 -2.29 -25.84 0.66
N GLN A 43 -3.27 -25.05 0.22
CA GLN A 43 -3.83 -25.20 -1.13
C GLN A 43 -2.81 -24.87 -2.22
N VAL A 44 -2.01 -23.81 -2.04
CA VAL A 44 -0.93 -23.47 -2.98
C VAL A 44 0.11 -24.58 -3.04
N THR A 45 0.46 -25.17 -1.89
CA THR A 45 1.41 -26.29 -1.83
C THR A 45 0.87 -27.54 -2.51
N ALA A 46 -0.40 -27.87 -2.28
CA ALA A 46 -1.04 -29.08 -2.81
C ALA A 46 -1.38 -28.95 -4.31
N GLN A 47 -1.72 -27.75 -4.78
CA GLN A 47 -2.12 -27.48 -6.15
C GLN A 47 -1.46 -26.20 -6.69
N PRO A 48 -0.20 -26.28 -7.16
CA PRO A 48 0.55 -25.11 -7.66
C PRO A 48 -0.08 -24.45 -8.90
N SER A 49 -0.95 -25.15 -9.63
CA SER A 49 -1.67 -24.55 -10.77
C SER A 49 -2.64 -23.44 -10.34
N LEU A 50 -3.02 -23.36 -9.06
CA LEU A 50 -3.88 -22.30 -8.53
C LEU A 50 -3.26 -20.91 -8.62
N VAL A 51 -1.92 -20.83 -8.66
CA VAL A 51 -1.17 -19.56 -8.60
C VAL A 51 -0.35 -19.29 -9.87
N GLN A 52 -0.35 -20.23 -10.82
CA GLN A 52 0.57 -20.21 -11.95
C GLN A 52 0.45 -18.93 -12.81
N GLU A 53 -0.76 -18.52 -13.18
CA GLU A 53 -0.96 -17.33 -14.01
C GLU A 53 -0.54 -16.04 -13.28
N PHE A 54 -0.90 -15.93 -12.00
CA PHE A 54 -0.54 -14.82 -11.12
C PHE A 54 0.97 -14.71 -10.94
N GLU A 55 1.64 -15.80 -10.59
CA GLU A 55 3.09 -15.80 -10.39
C GLU A 55 3.84 -15.51 -11.70
N MET A 56 3.37 -16.01 -12.84
CA MET A 56 3.93 -15.65 -14.14
C MET A 56 3.77 -14.15 -14.45
N ALA A 57 2.66 -13.53 -14.08
CA ALA A 57 2.46 -12.10 -14.24
C ALA A 57 3.35 -11.30 -13.27
N LEU A 58 3.48 -11.77 -12.03
CA LEU A 58 4.36 -11.19 -11.01
C LEU A 58 5.82 -11.18 -11.46
N GLU A 59 6.34 -12.31 -11.93
CA GLU A 59 7.71 -12.40 -12.45
C GLU A 59 7.97 -11.40 -13.57
N LYS A 60 7.03 -11.30 -14.51
CA LYS A 60 7.15 -10.37 -15.64
C LYS A 60 7.08 -8.91 -15.20
N ALA A 61 6.20 -8.58 -14.25
CA ALA A 61 6.13 -7.23 -13.69
C ALA A 61 7.42 -6.87 -12.96
N LEU A 62 7.94 -7.75 -12.11
CA LEU A 62 9.18 -7.51 -11.35
C LEU A 62 10.40 -7.34 -12.27
N ALA A 63 10.48 -8.12 -13.36
CA ALA A 63 11.55 -8.01 -14.34
C ALA A 63 11.57 -6.68 -15.10
N VAL A 64 10.50 -5.89 -15.04
CA VAL A 64 10.31 -4.66 -15.82
C VAL A 64 10.19 -3.42 -14.93
N ALA A 65 9.45 -3.51 -13.82
CA ALA A 65 9.10 -2.37 -12.95
C ALA A 65 10.31 -1.61 -12.41
N TYR A 66 11.40 -2.31 -12.09
CA TYR A 66 12.58 -1.77 -11.42
C TYR A 66 13.86 -1.95 -12.25
N ALA A 67 13.74 -2.31 -13.53
CA ALA A 67 14.89 -2.62 -14.39
C ALA A 67 15.65 -1.38 -14.89
N ASN A 68 14.99 -0.22 -14.91
CA ASN A 68 15.58 1.04 -15.35
C ASN A 68 15.23 2.13 -14.34
N LEU A 69 16.24 2.87 -13.87
CA LEU A 69 16.06 3.94 -12.89
C LEU A 69 15.26 5.12 -13.47
N ASP A 70 15.33 5.34 -14.79
CA ASP A 70 14.72 6.49 -15.47
C ASP A 70 13.33 6.20 -16.05
N LEU A 71 12.89 4.94 -16.04
CA LEU A 71 11.60 4.53 -16.58
C LEU A 71 10.76 3.80 -15.53
N LEU A 72 9.59 4.36 -15.23
CA LEU A 72 8.58 3.75 -14.36
C LEU A 72 7.43 3.20 -15.22
N PRO A 73 7.47 1.93 -15.62
CA PRO A 73 6.45 1.34 -16.46
C PRO A 73 5.13 1.23 -15.68
N GLU A 74 4.13 1.99 -16.13
CA GLU A 74 2.91 2.26 -15.35
C GLU A 74 2.08 1.00 -15.07
N ALA A 75 1.92 0.10 -16.05
CA ALA A 75 1.05 -1.06 -15.91
C ALA A 75 1.62 -2.07 -14.90
N GLU A 76 2.92 -2.30 -14.97
CA GLU A 76 3.69 -3.19 -14.11
C GLU A 76 3.71 -2.65 -12.67
N ASN A 77 4.04 -1.38 -12.48
CA ASN A 77 4.03 -0.73 -11.17
C ASN A 77 2.63 -0.70 -10.55
N ARG A 78 1.61 -0.35 -11.34
CA ARG A 78 0.21 -0.36 -10.89
C ARG A 78 -0.22 -1.75 -10.44
N PHE A 79 0.14 -2.79 -11.18
CA PHE A 79 -0.14 -4.17 -10.78
C PHE A 79 0.54 -4.50 -9.44
N LEU A 80 1.85 -4.28 -9.32
CA LEU A 80 2.60 -4.56 -8.09
C LEU A 80 2.06 -3.79 -6.88
N HIS A 81 1.76 -2.50 -7.03
CA HIS A 81 1.19 -1.68 -5.97
C HIS A 81 -0.19 -2.17 -5.53
N ARG A 82 -1.03 -2.64 -6.46
CA ARG A 82 -2.35 -3.21 -6.11
C ARG A 82 -2.22 -4.54 -5.37
N ILE A 83 -1.26 -5.38 -5.73
CA ILE A 83 -0.96 -6.61 -4.96
C ILE A 83 -0.48 -6.26 -3.55
N LEU A 84 0.50 -5.36 -3.41
CA LEU A 84 1.00 -4.92 -2.11
C LEU A 84 -0.10 -4.28 -1.25
N TYR A 85 -0.93 -3.42 -1.86
CA TYR A 85 -2.08 -2.82 -1.19
C TYR A 85 -2.97 -3.91 -0.58
N ARG A 86 -3.35 -4.91 -1.36
CA ARG A 86 -4.25 -5.98 -0.92
C ARG A 86 -3.64 -6.89 0.15
N ILE A 87 -2.33 -7.12 0.14
CA ILE A 87 -1.64 -7.84 1.22
C ILE A 87 -1.64 -7.00 2.49
N ASN A 88 -1.19 -5.74 2.39
CA ASN A 88 -1.07 -4.85 3.55
C ASN A 88 -2.44 -4.50 4.15
N ARG A 89 -3.48 -4.47 3.31
CA ARG A 89 -4.89 -4.31 3.68
C ARG A 89 -5.35 -5.32 4.75
N LEU A 90 -4.83 -6.55 4.75
CA LEU A 90 -5.19 -7.59 5.73
C LEU A 90 -4.76 -7.22 7.15
N ASN A 91 -3.78 -6.34 7.31
CA ASN A 91 -3.33 -5.86 8.63
C ASN A 91 -4.19 -4.70 9.18
N PHE A 92 -5.25 -4.30 8.46
CA PHE A 92 -6.14 -3.23 8.88
C PHE A 92 -7.54 -3.75 9.15
N VAL A 93 -7.99 -3.76 10.41
CA VAL A 93 -9.38 -4.11 10.70
C VAL A 93 -10.27 -2.91 10.37
N TRP A 94 -11.04 -3.05 9.31
CA TRP A 94 -12.20 -2.23 9.03
C TRP A 94 -13.36 -3.05 9.56
N TYR A 95 -14.43 -2.44 10.07
CA TYR A 95 -15.57 -3.15 10.67
C TYR A 95 -16.39 -3.97 9.63
N LYS A 96 -15.71 -4.76 8.81
CA LYS A 96 -16.14 -5.69 7.76
C LYS A 96 -16.11 -7.12 8.32
N ASP A 97 -16.49 -8.08 7.49
CA ASP A 97 -16.47 -9.49 7.84
C ASP A 97 -15.04 -9.96 8.15
N LEU A 98 -14.85 -10.67 9.27
CA LEU A 98 -13.58 -11.28 9.64
C LEU A 98 -13.08 -12.29 8.59
N ASN A 99 -13.99 -12.84 7.78
CA ASN A 99 -13.65 -13.71 6.65
C ASN A 99 -12.78 -13.01 5.59
N GLU A 100 -12.78 -11.68 5.53
CA GLU A 100 -11.88 -10.91 4.64
C GLU A 100 -10.40 -10.94 5.09
N TYR A 101 -10.13 -11.45 6.29
CA TYR A 101 -8.82 -11.40 6.95
C TYR A 101 -8.19 -12.79 7.18
N ILE A 102 -8.82 -13.85 6.71
CA ILE A 102 -8.45 -15.24 7.02
C ILE A 102 -6.99 -15.59 6.68
N ASN A 103 -6.39 -14.86 5.75
CA ASN A 103 -5.03 -15.08 5.27
C ASN A 103 -4.02 -14.03 5.75
N GLU A 104 -4.35 -13.20 6.77
CA GLU A 104 -3.44 -12.21 7.40
C GLU A 104 -2.05 -12.79 7.72
N ARG A 105 -2.00 -14.07 8.13
CA ARG A 105 -0.77 -14.77 8.54
C ARG A 105 -0.23 -15.76 7.52
N SER A 106 -0.68 -15.67 6.26
CA SER A 106 -0.25 -16.60 5.21
C SER A 106 1.23 -16.42 4.89
N TYR A 107 1.99 -17.52 4.94
CA TYR A 107 3.39 -17.55 4.51
C TYR A 107 3.53 -17.31 3.01
N TYR A 108 2.57 -17.78 2.22
CA TYR A 108 2.51 -17.50 0.79
C TYR A 108 2.40 -16.01 0.51
N LEU A 109 1.48 -15.30 1.18
CA LEU A 109 1.32 -13.85 0.99
C LEU A 109 2.54 -13.07 1.49
N GLN A 110 3.14 -13.50 2.61
CA GLN A 110 4.40 -12.93 3.07
C GLN A 110 5.49 -13.08 2.01
N TRP A 111 5.63 -14.27 1.43
CA TRP A 111 6.60 -14.53 0.37
C TRP A 111 6.36 -13.66 -0.86
N ILE A 112 5.10 -13.46 -1.29
CA ILE A 112 4.77 -12.54 -2.39
C ILE A 112 5.17 -11.10 -2.04
N ARG A 113 4.82 -10.62 -0.84
CA ARG A 113 5.18 -9.27 -0.40
C ARG A 113 6.69 -9.07 -0.44
N ASP A 114 7.45 -9.97 0.18
CA ASP A 114 8.90 -9.85 0.29
C ASP A 114 9.55 -9.85 -1.11
N ARG A 115 8.98 -10.58 -2.08
CA ARG A 115 9.44 -10.57 -3.48
C ARG A 115 9.20 -9.27 -4.23
N ILE A 116 8.20 -8.50 -3.84
CA ILE A 116 7.93 -7.18 -4.42
C ILE A 116 8.75 -6.13 -3.69
N GLU A 117 8.73 -6.15 -2.35
CA GLU A 117 9.39 -5.14 -1.52
C GLU A 117 10.92 -5.20 -1.62
N THR A 118 11.54 -6.39 -1.71
CA THR A 118 13.01 -6.50 -1.79
C THR A 118 13.61 -5.74 -2.99
N PRO A 119 13.19 -5.99 -4.24
CA PRO A 119 13.70 -5.23 -5.38
C PRO A 119 13.23 -3.77 -5.37
N TRP A 120 12.03 -3.48 -4.86
CA TRP A 120 11.53 -2.10 -4.74
C TRP A 120 12.40 -1.27 -3.77
N GLN A 121 12.74 -1.80 -2.59
CA GLN A 121 13.62 -1.16 -1.61
C GLN A 121 15.02 -0.93 -2.18
N ALA A 122 15.58 -1.91 -2.89
CA ALA A 122 16.87 -1.76 -3.54
C ALA A 122 16.84 -0.67 -4.63
N TRP A 123 15.75 -0.61 -5.41
CA TRP A 123 15.53 0.45 -6.39
C TRP A 123 15.36 1.82 -5.72
N GLU A 124 14.58 1.92 -4.64
CA GLU A 124 14.35 3.18 -3.91
C GLU A 124 15.65 3.72 -3.29
N LEU A 125 16.44 2.85 -2.66
CA LEU A 125 17.75 3.22 -2.10
C LEU A 125 18.72 3.69 -3.18
N ALA A 126 18.68 3.11 -4.38
CA ALA A 126 19.53 3.54 -5.49
C ALA A 126 19.19 4.94 -6.02
N GLN A 127 18.02 5.49 -5.68
CA GLN A 127 17.61 6.86 -6.03
C GLN A 127 18.11 7.90 -5.01
N LEU A 128 18.63 7.46 -3.85
CA LEU A 128 19.05 8.34 -2.76
C LEU A 128 20.58 8.45 -2.73
N ASP A 129 21.06 9.68 -2.57
CA ASP A 129 22.45 9.93 -2.18
C ASP A 129 22.58 9.79 -0.65
N VAL A 130 22.67 8.55 -0.20
CA VAL A 130 22.72 8.21 1.24
C VAL A 130 23.95 8.84 1.90
N GLU A 131 25.10 8.85 1.24
CA GLU A 131 26.33 9.43 1.77
C GLU A 131 26.18 10.94 1.99
N GLN A 132 25.54 11.65 1.06
CA GLN A 132 25.25 13.07 1.22
C GLN A 132 24.26 13.31 2.39
N LEU A 133 23.23 12.48 2.52
CA LEU A 133 22.24 12.61 3.60
C LEU A 133 22.87 12.41 4.98
N GLU A 134 23.82 11.48 5.12
CA GLU A 134 24.54 11.23 6.38
C GLU A 134 25.43 12.41 6.81
N GLN A 135 25.91 13.20 5.86
CA GLN A 135 26.76 14.37 6.12
C GLN A 135 25.96 15.67 6.33
N ALA A 136 24.66 15.66 6.04
CA ALA A 136 23.82 16.85 6.16
C ALA A 136 23.59 17.24 7.63
N ASP A 137 23.50 18.54 7.90
CA ASP A 137 23.00 19.02 9.18
C ASP A 137 21.49 18.76 9.24
N LEU A 138 21.11 17.59 9.77
CA LEU A 138 19.73 17.15 9.86
C LEU A 138 18.84 18.17 10.59
N LYS A 139 19.34 18.81 11.65
CA LYS A 139 18.56 19.77 12.42
C LYS A 139 18.26 20.99 11.58
N GLN A 140 19.29 21.54 10.93
CA GLN A 140 19.12 22.70 10.06
C GLN A 140 18.21 22.36 8.87
N ALA A 141 18.38 21.19 8.25
CA ALA A 141 17.54 20.73 7.15
C ALA A 141 16.05 20.60 7.56
N LEU A 142 15.76 20.09 8.76
CA LEU A 142 14.39 20.01 9.28
C LEU A 142 13.78 21.40 9.54
N ILE A 143 14.57 22.35 10.07
CA ILE A 143 14.13 23.74 10.26
C ILE A 143 13.83 24.40 8.91
N GLU A 144 14.74 24.25 7.93
CA GLU A 144 14.57 24.78 6.58
C GLU A 144 13.35 24.18 5.90
N ARG A 145 13.12 22.88 6.04
CA ARG A 145 11.92 22.23 5.53
C ARG A 145 10.65 22.79 6.18
N GLY A 146 10.63 22.93 7.50
CA GLY A 146 9.51 23.53 8.22
C GLY A 146 9.22 24.97 7.75
N ASN A 147 10.26 25.78 7.58
CA ASN A 147 10.13 27.15 7.06
C ASN A 147 9.58 27.16 5.62
N ALA A 148 10.02 26.24 4.76
CA ALA A 148 9.51 26.11 3.40
C ALA A 148 8.04 25.65 3.36
N ASP A 149 7.62 24.82 4.32
CA ASP A 149 6.23 24.33 4.42
C ASP A 149 5.26 25.37 4.99
N LEU A 150 5.75 26.37 5.75
CA LEU A 150 4.93 27.48 6.27
C LEU A 150 4.46 28.44 5.18
N GLU A 151 5.35 28.86 4.28
CA GLU A 151 5.05 29.76 3.16
C GLU A 151 5.55 29.20 1.82
N PRO A 152 4.99 28.06 1.37
CA PRO A 152 5.49 27.40 0.18
C PRO A 152 5.13 28.22 -1.07
N PRO A 153 6.04 28.34 -2.05
CA PRO A 153 5.73 29.02 -3.30
C PRO A 153 4.52 28.38 -3.99
N LEU A 154 3.73 29.20 -4.68
CA LEU A 154 2.55 28.72 -5.39
C LEU A 154 2.95 27.87 -6.60
N SER A 155 2.98 26.56 -6.39
CA SER A 155 3.21 25.59 -7.46
C SER A 155 2.05 25.55 -8.46
N ALA A 156 2.29 25.01 -9.65
CA ALA A 156 1.26 24.80 -10.66
C ALA A 156 0.06 23.99 -10.10
N ASN A 157 0.35 22.95 -9.31
CA ASN A 157 -0.68 22.12 -8.67
C ASN A 157 -1.50 22.92 -7.66
N LYS A 158 -0.86 23.74 -6.81
CA LYS A 158 -1.58 24.60 -5.85
C LYS A 158 -2.43 25.64 -6.57
N ARG A 159 -1.94 26.20 -7.68
CA ARG A 159 -2.72 27.12 -8.51
C ARG A 159 -3.94 26.42 -9.11
N TYR A 160 -3.77 25.22 -9.65
CA TYR A 160 -4.88 24.43 -10.18
C TYR A 160 -5.95 24.16 -9.10
N LEU A 161 -5.54 23.69 -7.93
CA LEU A 161 -6.45 23.44 -6.80
C LEU A 161 -7.20 24.70 -6.38
N ARG A 162 -6.52 25.85 -6.33
CA ARG A 162 -7.10 27.12 -5.88
C ARG A 162 -8.03 27.77 -6.91
N GLU A 163 -7.66 27.74 -8.18
CA GLU A 163 -8.25 28.61 -9.21
C GLU A 163 -9.01 27.87 -10.30
N GLN A 164 -8.72 26.59 -10.52
CA GLN A 164 -9.18 25.86 -11.72
C GLN A 164 -9.98 24.59 -11.39
N MET A 165 -9.82 24.03 -10.19
CA MET A 165 -10.50 22.80 -9.80
C MET A 165 -12.00 23.03 -9.72
N THR A 166 -12.74 22.26 -10.53
CA THR A 166 -14.20 22.20 -10.47
C THR A 166 -14.66 21.36 -9.28
N LEU A 167 -15.95 21.45 -8.93
CA LEU A 167 -16.54 20.56 -7.93
C LEU A 167 -16.33 19.08 -8.30
N GLU A 168 -16.42 18.72 -9.58
CA GLU A 168 -16.17 17.35 -10.04
C GLU A 168 -14.71 16.94 -9.87
N GLY A 169 -13.77 17.85 -10.17
CA GLY A 169 -12.35 17.64 -9.90
C GLY A 169 -12.07 17.46 -8.40
N TYR A 170 -12.77 18.20 -7.54
CA TYR A 170 -12.68 18.05 -6.10
C TYR A 170 -13.25 16.72 -5.61
N ARG A 171 -14.43 16.30 -6.13
CA ARG A 171 -15.01 14.97 -5.86
C ARG A 171 -14.04 13.85 -6.22
N HIS A 172 -13.39 13.96 -7.38
CA HIS A 172 -12.38 12.99 -7.81
C HIS A 172 -11.16 12.97 -6.88
N LEU A 173 -10.66 14.14 -6.45
CA LEU A 173 -9.58 14.24 -5.48
C LEU A 173 -9.95 13.57 -4.14
N ILE A 174 -11.17 13.80 -3.64
CA ILE A 174 -11.67 13.17 -2.42
C ILE A 174 -11.80 11.65 -2.58
N ALA A 175 -12.25 11.17 -3.74
CA ALA A 175 -12.30 9.73 -4.03
C ALA A 175 -10.91 9.07 -4.03
N ILE A 176 -9.87 9.75 -4.55
CA ILE A 176 -8.49 9.26 -4.46
C ILE A 176 -8.01 9.26 -2.99
N ALA A 177 -8.26 10.35 -2.28
CA ALA A 177 -7.84 10.52 -0.89
C ALA A 177 -8.55 9.56 0.07
N SER A 178 -9.70 8.99 -0.31
CA SER A 178 -10.48 8.10 0.56
C SER A 178 -9.74 6.81 0.94
N LEU A 179 -8.77 6.37 0.14
CA LEU A 179 -7.92 5.20 0.46
C LEU A 179 -7.09 5.39 1.73
N ASP A 180 -6.80 6.64 2.11
CA ASP A 180 -6.08 6.98 3.34
C ASP A 180 -7.00 7.64 4.37
N GLY A 181 -7.82 8.61 3.94
CA GLY A 181 -8.69 9.39 4.83
C GLY A 181 -9.74 8.58 5.60
N LEU A 182 -10.27 7.50 5.02
CA LEU A 182 -11.24 6.63 5.71
C LEU A 182 -10.58 5.73 6.77
N VAL A 183 -9.26 5.54 6.69
CA VAL A 183 -8.49 4.63 7.53
C VAL A 183 -7.38 5.34 8.29
N GLU A 184 -7.51 6.67 8.40
CA GLU A 184 -6.51 7.56 8.96
C GLU A 184 -5.95 7.05 10.29
N SER A 185 -4.63 7.18 10.42
CA SER A 185 -3.85 6.76 11.58
C SER A 185 -3.82 5.26 11.89
N SER A 186 -4.43 4.41 11.07
CA SER A 186 -4.32 2.94 11.24
C SER A 186 -2.88 2.46 11.05
N ARG A 187 -2.08 3.13 10.20
CA ARG A 187 -0.64 2.86 10.04
C ARG A 187 0.15 3.16 11.31
N LEU A 188 -0.18 4.24 12.01
CA LEU A 188 0.51 4.65 13.23
C LEU A 188 0.34 3.62 14.35
N CYS A 189 -0.80 2.93 14.42
CA CYS A 189 -1.02 1.84 15.38
C CYS A 189 0.04 0.72 15.29
N HIS A 190 0.53 0.42 14.08
CA HIS A 190 1.54 -0.63 13.87
C HIS A 190 2.95 -0.20 14.30
N ILE A 191 3.23 1.11 14.31
CA ILE A 191 4.52 1.68 14.75
C ILE A 191 4.59 1.74 16.28
N LEU A 192 3.44 1.80 16.96
CA LEU A 192 3.36 1.90 18.41
C LEU A 192 3.57 0.58 19.16
N GLY A 193 3.81 -0.53 18.45
CA GLY A 193 4.20 -1.80 19.07
C GLY A 193 5.64 -1.74 19.58
N GLY A 194 5.84 -1.71 20.90
CA GLY A 194 7.18 -1.63 21.49
C GLY A 194 7.21 -1.20 22.95
N GLY A 195 8.42 -1.05 23.50
CA GLY A 195 8.65 -0.68 24.91
C GLY A 195 8.50 0.82 25.18
N SER A 196 7.77 1.14 26.26
CA SER A 196 7.43 2.49 26.71
C SER A 196 8.61 3.45 26.81
N ASN A 197 8.54 4.55 26.07
CA ASN A 197 9.45 5.69 26.19
C ASN A 197 8.73 7.01 25.83
N GLU A 198 9.42 8.15 25.97
CA GLU A 198 8.85 9.47 25.73
C GLU A 198 8.41 9.69 24.27
N VAL A 199 9.14 9.10 23.31
CA VAL A 199 8.77 9.14 21.89
C VAL A 199 7.47 8.38 21.68
N GLN A 200 7.35 7.16 22.23
CA GLN A 200 6.13 6.37 22.14
C GLN A 200 4.94 7.07 22.81
N ALA A 201 5.13 7.70 23.97
CA ALA A 201 4.09 8.48 24.64
C ALA A 201 3.63 9.68 23.78
N THR A 202 4.56 10.35 23.10
CA THR A 202 4.25 11.45 22.19
C THR A 202 3.47 10.96 20.97
N LEU A 203 3.88 9.85 20.36
CA LEU A 203 3.17 9.24 19.23
C LEU A 203 1.77 8.74 19.62
N ILE A 204 1.60 8.20 20.85
CA ILE A 204 0.28 7.81 21.37
C ILE A 204 -0.64 9.04 21.50
N ARG A 205 -0.11 10.19 21.94
CA ARG A 205 -0.91 11.41 22.02
C ARG A 205 -1.42 11.85 20.65
N VAL A 206 -0.55 11.83 19.64
CA VAL A 206 -0.95 12.08 18.25
C VAL A 206 -2.04 11.08 17.83
N LEU A 207 -1.83 9.78 18.05
CA LEU A 207 -2.83 8.75 17.73
C LEU A 207 -4.19 9.01 18.40
N LEU A 208 -4.19 9.40 19.68
CA LEU A 208 -5.43 9.69 20.41
C LEU A 208 -6.17 10.87 19.80
N GLU A 209 -5.47 11.91 19.37
CA GLU A 209 -6.07 13.06 18.68
C GLU A 209 -6.75 12.62 17.37
N GLU A 210 -6.05 11.84 16.54
CA GLU A 210 -6.54 11.28 15.28
C GLU A 210 -7.78 10.38 15.45
N TYR A 211 -7.83 9.66 16.56
CA TYR A 211 -8.96 8.80 16.96
C TYR A 211 -10.06 9.55 17.73
N GLY A 212 -10.05 10.89 17.73
CA GLY A 212 -11.10 11.69 18.37
C GLY A 212 -11.15 11.51 19.89
N ASN A 213 -10.00 11.21 20.51
CA ASN A 213 -9.86 10.80 21.91
C ASN A 213 -10.79 9.63 22.28
N GLY A 214 -10.92 8.65 21.38
CA GLY A 214 -11.76 7.46 21.56
C GLY A 214 -13.26 7.68 21.32
N ARG A 215 -13.67 8.85 20.84
CA ARG A 215 -15.08 9.15 20.52
C ARG A 215 -15.28 8.97 19.02
N PHE A 216 -16.04 7.96 18.63
CA PHE A 216 -16.27 7.61 17.22
C PHE A 216 -16.75 8.80 16.38
N ASN A 217 -17.66 9.61 16.90
CA ASN A 217 -18.18 10.81 16.22
C ASN A 217 -17.18 11.98 16.12
N ARG A 218 -15.98 11.85 16.69
CA ARG A 218 -14.88 12.83 16.60
C ARG A 218 -13.64 12.28 15.92
N LYS A 219 -13.65 11.01 15.50
CA LYS A 219 -12.54 10.43 14.73
C LYS A 219 -12.43 11.19 13.40
N HIS A 220 -11.21 11.49 12.97
CA HIS A 220 -11.00 12.24 11.73
C HIS A 220 -11.60 11.52 10.51
N SER A 221 -11.48 10.20 10.45
CA SER A 221 -12.14 9.39 9.39
C SER A 221 -13.68 9.51 9.39
N THR A 222 -14.31 9.80 10.53
CA THR A 222 -15.76 10.02 10.60
C THR A 222 -16.13 11.36 9.97
N PHE A 223 -15.35 12.41 10.19
CA PHE A 223 -15.51 13.68 9.49
C PHE A 223 -15.22 13.53 8.00
N PHE A 224 -14.21 12.75 7.62
CA PHE A 224 -13.91 12.45 6.23
C PHE A 224 -15.07 11.73 5.53
N ALA A 225 -15.64 10.70 6.16
CA ALA A 225 -16.81 9.99 5.65
C ALA A 225 -18.03 10.91 5.49
N GLN A 226 -18.26 11.82 6.44
CA GLN A 226 -19.33 12.81 6.34
C GLN A 226 -19.11 13.76 5.15
N MET A 227 -17.88 14.27 4.97
CA MET A 227 -17.52 15.10 3.82
C MET A 227 -17.78 14.37 2.49
N MET A 228 -17.43 13.08 2.41
CA MET A 228 -17.73 12.25 1.24
C MET A 228 -19.24 12.17 0.98
N GLN A 229 -20.05 11.94 2.02
CA GLN A 229 -21.51 11.86 1.90
C GLN A 229 -22.13 13.19 1.45
N GLU A 230 -21.65 14.32 1.99
CA GLU A 230 -22.09 15.67 1.57
C GLU A 230 -21.75 15.94 0.11
N LEU A 231 -20.62 15.41 -0.35
CA LEU A 231 -20.24 15.39 -1.76
C LEU A 231 -20.92 14.25 -2.54
N GLY A 232 -21.89 13.52 -2.01
CA GLY A 232 -22.57 12.43 -2.73
C GLY A 232 -21.61 11.35 -3.25
N LEU A 233 -20.56 11.05 -2.50
CA LEU A 233 -19.61 9.95 -2.74
C LEU A 233 -19.94 8.76 -1.82
N ASN A 234 -19.51 7.56 -2.20
CA ASN A 234 -19.62 6.37 -1.36
C ASN A 234 -18.52 6.40 -0.28
N PRO A 235 -18.85 6.49 1.02
CA PRO A 235 -17.86 6.51 2.10
C PRO A 235 -17.35 5.12 2.47
N ASP A 236 -17.77 4.06 1.78
CA ASP A 236 -17.25 2.71 2.00
C ASP A 236 -15.77 2.66 1.62
N THR A 237 -15.01 2.00 2.49
CA THR A 237 -13.59 1.77 2.25
C THR A 237 -13.39 0.89 1.02
N GLU A 238 -12.43 1.26 0.16
CA GLU A 238 -12.15 0.68 -1.17
C GLU A 238 -13.19 0.93 -2.26
N ALA A 239 -14.23 1.74 -2.04
CA ALA A 239 -15.26 2.01 -3.06
C ALA A 239 -14.72 2.54 -4.41
N TYR A 240 -13.51 3.12 -4.40
CA TYR A 240 -12.86 3.74 -5.57
C TYR A 240 -11.49 3.13 -5.87
N LEU A 241 -11.21 1.91 -5.41
CA LEU A 241 -9.93 1.25 -5.67
C LEU A 241 -9.80 0.79 -7.13
N ASP A 242 -10.90 0.41 -7.79
CA ASP A 242 -10.95 -0.19 -9.13
C ASP A 242 -11.30 0.82 -10.24
#